data_AF-A0A243CVS2-F1
#
_entry.id   AF-A0A243CVS2-F1
#
_cell.length_a   1.000
_cell.length_b   1.000
_cell.length_c   1.000
_cell.angle_alpha   90.00
_cell.angle_beta   90.00
_cell.angle_gamma   90.00
#
_symmetry.space_group_name_H-M   'P 1'
#
loop_
_entity.id
_entity.type
_entity.pdbx_description
1 polymer ?
#
loop_
_entity_poly.entity_id
_entity_poly.type
_entity_poly.pdbx_seq_one_letter_code
_entity_poly.pdbx_strand_id
1 'polypeptide(L)'
;MNSITKEQTEALITLIRTFESAKRYSFNRLIEGENEKELIKKLQLKYLLNKRFCEDAVLQAQTILSTQKELLPVYLENNQKKLEKTLQKKDDYESGRKNPKKFH
;
A
#
# COMPACT_ATOMS: atom_id res chain seq x y z
N MET A 1 4.48 35.91 12.67
CA MET A 1 4.78 34.50 12.33
C MET A 1 5.97 34.49 11.41
N ASN A 2 7.04 33.75 11.73
CA ASN A 2 8.18 33.61 10.82
C ASN A 2 7.74 32.80 9.61
N SER A 3 7.95 33.36 8.40
CA SER A 3 7.72 32.67 7.14
C SER A 3 8.71 31.51 7.01
N ILE A 4 8.23 30.33 6.61
CA ILE A 4 9.09 29.18 6.31
C ILE A 4 9.95 29.54 5.09
N THR A 5 11.26 29.38 5.21
CA THR A 5 12.16 29.66 4.08
C THR A 5 12.05 28.56 3.02
N LYS A 6 12.50 28.87 1.79
CA LYS A 6 12.59 27.89 0.71
C LYS A 6 13.45 26.68 1.12
N GLU A 7 14.59 26.93 1.76
CA GLU A 7 15.52 25.90 2.23
C GLU A 7 14.88 24.99 3.29
N GLN A 8 14.14 25.56 4.24
CA GLN A 8 13.39 24.78 5.24
C GLN A 8 12.31 23.91 4.57
N THR A 9 11.66 24.42 3.54
CA THR A 9 10.67 23.68 2.75
C THR A 9 11.31 22.51 2.03
N GLU A 10 12.46 22.73 1.38
CA GLU A 10 13.20 21.69 0.66
C GLU A 10 13.75 20.60 1.60
N ALA A 11 14.24 20.99 2.77
CA ALA A 11 14.67 20.07 3.82
C ALA A 11 13.51 19.20 4.33
N LEU A 12 12.34 19.82 4.57
CA LEU A 12 11.14 19.09 4.97
C LEU A 12 10.67 18.10 3.90
N ILE A 13 10.60 18.53 2.64
CA ILE A 13 10.21 17.65 1.52
C ILE A 13 11.18 16.47 1.40
N THR A 14 12.48 16.72 1.56
CA THR A 14 13.50 15.68 1.54
C THR A 14 13.33 14.68 2.69
N LEU A 15 13.03 15.16 3.89
CA LEU A 15 12.75 14.31 5.05
C LEU A 15 11.51 13.45 4.82
N ILE A 16 10.40 14.04 4.38
CA ILE A 16 9.14 13.32 4.08
C ILE A 16 9.40 12.23 3.04
N ARG A 17 10.07 12.56 1.93
CA ARG A 17 10.41 11.59 0.88
C ARG A 17 11.25 10.44 1.42
N THR A 18 12.22 10.72 2.28
CA THR A 18 13.09 9.72 2.89
C THR A 18 12.30 8.80 3.82
N PHE A 19 11.44 9.38 4.67
CA PHE A 19 10.57 8.63 5.58
C PHE A 19 9.58 7.73 4.84
N GLU A 20 8.90 8.26 3.82
CA GLU A 20 7.95 7.48 3.00
C GLU A 20 8.65 6.33 2.26
N SER A 21 9.88 6.55 1.78
CA SER A 21 10.70 5.49 1.19
C SER A 21 11.08 4.43 2.21
N ALA A 22 11.46 4.83 3.43
CA ALA A 22 11.75 3.90 4.52
C ALA A 22 10.53 3.05 4.88
N LYS A 23 9.34 3.65 5.03
CA LYS A 23 8.08 2.94 5.28
C LYS A 23 7.76 1.91 4.18
N ARG A 24 7.90 2.29 2.91
CA ARG A 24 7.68 1.38 1.77
C ARG A 24 8.67 0.22 1.77
N TYR A 25 9.94 0.49 2.07
CA TYR A 25 10.96 -0.54 2.20
C TYR A 25 10.61 -1.50 3.34
N SER A 26 10.24 -0.97 4.50
CA SER A 26 9.81 -1.78 5.66
C SER A 26 8.67 -2.70 5.32
N PHE A 27 7.63 -2.19 4.65
CA PHE A 27 6.47 -2.98 4.24
C PHE A 27 6.87 -4.21 3.41
N ASN A 28 7.73 -4.03 2.41
CA ASN A 28 8.20 -5.14 1.57
C ASN A 28 9.01 -6.17 2.38
N ARG A 29 9.89 -5.71 3.27
CA ARG A 29 10.71 -6.59 4.11
C ARG A 29 9.87 -7.37 5.13
N LEU A 30 8.86 -6.74 5.71
CA LEU A 30 7.91 -7.40 6.61
C LEU A 30 7.11 -8.49 5.90
N ILE A 31 6.73 -8.28 4.63
CA ILE A 31 6.10 -9.32 3.80
C ILE A 31 7.04 -10.51 3.57
N GLU A 32 8.34 -10.24 3.39
CA GLU A 32 9.38 -11.27 3.24
C GLU A 32 9.74 -11.97 4.57
N GLY A 33 9.10 -11.60 5.68
CA GLY A 33 9.30 -12.23 6.99
C GLY A 33 10.50 -11.69 7.77
N GLU A 34 11.04 -10.54 7.40
CA GLU A 34 12.16 -9.93 8.13
C GLU A 34 11.75 -9.48 9.54
N ASN A 35 12.64 -9.68 10.52
CA ASN A 35 12.41 -9.26 11.89
C ASN A 35 12.47 -7.73 12.04
N GLU A 36 11.49 -7.16 12.75
CA GLU A 36 11.38 -5.73 13.01
C GLU A 36 12.64 -5.09 13.63
N LYS A 37 13.27 -5.73 14.62
CA LYS A 37 14.43 -5.14 15.32
C LYS A 37 15.64 -5.02 14.39
N GLU A 38 15.85 -6.02 13.55
CA GLU A 38 16.93 -6.00 12.56
C GLU A 38 16.63 -5.02 11.42
N LEU A 39 15.36 -4.93 11.03
CA LEU A 39 14.90 -3.96 10.05
C LEU A 39 15.13 -2.51 10.52
N ILE A 40 14.81 -2.18 11.78
CA ILE A 40 15.07 -0.85 12.37
C ILE A 40 16.56 -0.48 12.30
N LYS A 41 17.46 -1.43 12.56
CA LYS A 41 18.92 -1.20 12.45
C LYS A 41 19.32 -0.93 11.00
N LYS A 42 18.80 -1.72 10.05
CA LYS A 42 19.06 -1.53 8.61
C LYS A 42 18.56 -0.18 8.10
N LEU A 43 17.39 0.26 8.55
CA LEU A 43 16.82 1.55 8.14
C LEU A 43 17.67 2.73 8.59
N GLN A 44 18.20 2.71 9.82
CA GLN A 44 19.07 3.77 10.33
C GLN A 44 20.30 3.96 9.43
N LEU A 45 20.94 2.86 9.03
CA LEU A 45 22.11 2.89 8.15
C LEU A 45 21.74 3.26 6.70
N LYS A 46 20.61 2.77 6.20
CA LYS A 46 20.20 2.94 4.80
C LYS A 46 19.63 4.31 4.48
N TYR A 47 18.86 4.88 5.40
CA TYR A 47 18.12 6.12 5.20
C TYR A 47 18.66 7.29 6.03
N LEU A 48 19.67 7.05 6.87
CA LEU A 48 20.28 8.05 7.77
C LEU A 48 19.24 8.74 8.66
N LEU A 49 18.17 8.02 9.00
CA LEU A 49 17.13 8.47 9.92
C LEU A 49 17.52 8.08 11.34
N ASN A 50 17.08 8.89 12.32
CA ASN A 50 17.24 8.50 13.71
C ASN A 50 16.34 7.29 14.03
N LYS A 51 16.69 6.59 15.12
CA LYS A 51 16.00 5.38 15.56
C LYS A 51 14.48 5.55 15.66
N ARG A 52 14.00 6.69 16.17
CA ARG A 52 12.56 6.94 16.35
C ARG A 52 11.82 6.98 15.01
N PHE A 53 12.35 7.70 14.02
CA PHE A 53 11.74 7.69 12.68
C PHE A 53 11.77 6.30 12.03
N CYS A 54 12.80 5.49 12.30
CA CYS A 54 12.84 4.11 11.81
C CYS A 54 11.80 3.22 12.49
N GLU A 55 11.63 3.33 13.81
CA GLU A 55 10.57 2.66 14.56
C GLU A 55 9.18 3.05 14.03
N ASP A 56 8.91 4.34 13.85
CA ASP A 56 7.64 4.84 13.32
C ASP A 56 7.38 4.35 11.89
N ALA A 57 8.40 4.29 11.03
CA ALA A 57 8.27 3.77 9.68
C ALA A 57 7.91 2.27 9.65
N VAL A 58 8.51 1.47 10.56
CA VAL A 58 8.17 0.05 10.69
C VAL A 58 6.78 -0.14 11.27
N LEU A 59 6.42 0.62 12.31
CA LEU A 59 5.10 0.60 12.92
C LEU A 59 4.00 0.93 11.90
N GLN A 60 4.16 2.00 11.12
CA GLN A 60 3.18 2.34 10.08
C GLN A 60 3.08 1.26 9.00
N ALA A 61 4.20 0.65 8.62
CA ALA A 61 4.20 -0.45 7.66
C ALA A 61 3.47 -1.70 8.19
N GLN A 62 3.66 -2.04 9.46
CA GLN A 62 2.93 -3.13 10.14
C GLN A 62 1.44 -2.85 10.21
N THR A 63 1.04 -1.61 10.56
CA THR A 63 -0.38 -1.21 10.58
C THR A 63 -1.02 -1.38 9.21
N ILE A 64 -0.37 -0.89 8.15
CA ILE A 64 -0.87 -1.07 6.77
C ILE A 64 -1.04 -2.55 6.44
N LEU A 65 -0.05 -3.38 6.79
CA LEU A 65 -0.11 -4.82 6.54
C LEU A 65 -1.26 -5.50 7.31
N SER A 66 -1.51 -5.10 8.56
CA SER A 66 -2.64 -5.61 9.36
C SER A 66 -3.97 -5.24 8.70
N THR A 67 -4.16 -3.96 8.38
CA THR A 67 -5.38 -3.49 7.72
C THR A 67 -5.63 -4.18 6.38
N GLN A 68 -4.58 -4.42 5.59
CA GLN A 68 -4.72 -5.15 4.33
C GLN A 68 -5.15 -6.62 4.54
N LYS A 69 -4.63 -7.28 5.59
CA LYS A 69 -5.06 -8.64 5.95
C LYS A 69 -6.53 -8.66 6.39
N GLU A 70 -6.96 -7.68 7.17
CA GLU A 70 -8.34 -7.54 7.61
C GLU A 70 -9.31 -7.29 6.44
N LEU A 71 -8.89 -6.53 5.43
CA LEU A 71 -9.71 -6.24 4.25
C LEU A 71 -9.73 -7.37 3.20
N LEU A 72 -8.79 -8.32 3.27
CA LEU A 72 -8.66 -9.39 2.28
C LEU A 72 -9.95 -10.21 2.08
N PRO A 73 -10.67 -10.66 3.12
CA PRO A 73 -11.92 -11.41 2.95
C PRO A 73 -12.98 -10.61 2.21
N VAL A 74 -13.10 -9.32 2.52
CA VAL A 74 -14.06 -8.40 1.87
C VAL A 74 -13.75 -8.26 0.38
N TYR A 75 -12.47 -8.18 0.01
CA TYR A 75 -12.07 -8.13 -1.39
C TYR A 75 -12.33 -9.45 -2.13
N LEU A 76 -12.10 -10.60 -1.48
CA LEU A 76 -12.39 -11.91 -2.05
C LEU A 76 -13.88 -12.06 -2.34
N GLU A 77 -14.75 -11.71 -1.38
CA GLU A 77 -16.20 -11.77 -1.56
C GLU A 77 -16.67 -10.86 -2.70
N ASN A 78 -16.18 -9.62 -2.73
CA ASN A 78 -16.53 -8.66 -3.78
C ASN A 78 -16.08 -9.13 -5.17
N ASN A 79 -14.90 -9.75 -5.26
CA ASN A 79 -14.39 -10.28 -6.51
C ASN A 79 -15.14 -11.52 -6.96
N GLN A 80 -15.53 -12.42 -6.05
CA GLN A 80 -16.39 -13.57 -6.36
C GLN A 80 -17.75 -13.11 -6.93
N LYS A 81 -18.42 -12.16 -6.27
CA LYS A 81 -19.69 -11.61 -6.79
C LYS A 81 -19.55 -10.97 -8.18
N LYS A 82 -18.42 -10.31 -8.45
CA LYS A 82 -18.13 -9.75 -9.80
C LYS A 82 -17.90 -10.86 -10.83
N LEU A 83 -17.20 -11.93 -10.45
CA LEU A 83 -16.96 -13.08 -11.30
C LEU A 83 -18.27 -13.79 -11.65
N GLU A 84 -19.11 -14.09 -10.67
CA GLU A 84 -20.44 -14.70 -10.86
C GLU A 84 -21.30 -13.90 -11.84
N LYS A 85 -21.38 -12.57 -11.64
CA LYS A 85 -22.13 -11.69 -12.54
C LYS A 85 -21.56 -11.70 -13.96
N THR A 86 -20.25 -11.81 -14.10
CA THR A 86 -19.58 -11.87 -15.40
C THR A 86 -19.87 -13.19 -16.10
N LEU A 87 -19.80 -14.31 -15.36
CA LEU A 87 -20.14 -15.64 -15.87
C LEU A 87 -21.62 -15.72 -16.29
N GLN A 88 -22.54 -15.18 -15.50
CA GLN A 88 -23.96 -15.14 -15.86
C GLN A 88 -24.19 -14.32 -17.14
N LYS A 89 -23.52 -13.17 -17.29
CA LYS A 89 -23.63 -12.38 -18.52
C LYS A 89 -23.09 -13.14 -19.73
N LYS A 90 -22.00 -13.89 -19.56
CA LYS A 90 -21.44 -14.74 -20.62
C LYS A 90 -22.45 -15.81 -21.04
N ASP A 91 -23.04 -16.55 -20.09
CA ASP A 91 -24.10 -17.53 -20.35
C ASP A 91 -25.30 -16.90 -21.06
N ASP A 92 -25.75 -15.72 -20.62
CA ASP A 92 -26.86 -14.99 -21.25
C ASP A 92 -26.56 -14.63 -22.72
N TYR A 93 -25.31 -14.30 -23.05
CA TYR A 93 -24.89 -14.02 -24.43
C TYR A 93 -24.78 -15.30 -25.27
N GLU A 94 -24.21 -16.38 -24.72
CA GLU A 94 -24.05 -17.66 -25.41
C GLU A 94 -25.41 -18.35 -25.67
N SER A 95 -26.33 -18.27 -24.72
CA SER A 95 -27.70 -18.78 -24.85
C SER A 95 -28.63 -17.89 -25.68
N GLY A 96 -28.17 -16.73 -26.14
CA GLY A 96 -28.97 -15.76 -26.90
C GLY A 96 -30.04 -15.04 -26.09
N ARG A 97 -30.09 -15.20 -24.76
CA ARG A 97 -31.01 -14.47 -23.87
C ARG A 97 -30.72 -12.96 -23.85
N LYS A 98 -29.49 -12.57 -24.13
CA LYS A 98 -29.06 -11.18 -24.29
C LYS A 98 -28.23 -11.01 -25.55
N ASN A 99 -28.33 -9.83 -26.16
CA ASN A 99 -27.44 -9.42 -27.25
C ASN A 99 -26.39 -8.43 -26.74
N PRO A 100 -25.15 -8.47 -27.28
CA PRO A 100 -24.14 -7.47 -26.97
C PRO A 100 -24.65 -6.07 -27.36
N LYS A 101 -24.36 -5.08 -26.52
CA LYS A 101 -24.68 -3.68 -26.83
C LYS A 101 -23.86 -3.27 -28.04
N LYS A 102 -24.51 -2.95 -29.16
CA LYS A 102 -23.83 -2.37 -30.33
C LYS A 102 -23.50 -0.92 -30.00
N PHE A 103 -22.23 -0.56 -30.08
CA PHE A 103 -21.81 0.83 -30.05
C PHE A 103 -21.97 1.41 -31.47
N HIS A 104 -22.61 2.58 -31.60
CA HIS A 104 -22.73 3.35 -32.83
C HIS A 104 -21.70 4.48 -32.81
#